data_AF-A0A936MCG1-F1
#
_entry.id   AF-A0A936MCG1-F1
#
_cell.length_a   1.000
_cell.length_b   1.000
_cell.length_c   1.000
_cell.angle_alpha   90.00
_cell.angle_beta   90.00
_cell.angle_gamma   90.00
#
_symmetry.space_group_name_H-M   'P 1'
#
loop_
_entity.id
_entity.type
_entity.pdbx_description
1 polymer ?
#
loop_
_entity_poly.entity_id
_entity_poly.type
_entity_poly.pdbx_seq_one_letter_code
_entity_poly.pdbx_strand_id
1 'polypeptide(L)'
;MISNNQIHYIVLDGATRTTALRELNIPDILVQVVEYGEGGITLEAWNHVLPDVTNLNILEMIGSIKGLKLTETTLDEARRAVVMREIAGYIYSSPDKILSVSADGDFYSQVELLSKVVKTYERHGEIYRLAQADLEHLISSQHEHSSVMIFPQFTPKEIKNIALSDSKLPAGITRHIIPGRALNVNIPLELLQKNQSIADKNEWLDQWLTTKIVERKVRFYHEPVFVFDE
;
A
#
# COMPACT_ATOMS: atom_id res chain seq x y z
N MET A 1 -17.15 30.90 -3.35
CA MET A 1 -16.43 30.89 -4.63
C MET A 1 -15.05 30.32 -4.38
N ILE A 2 -14.80 29.06 -4.75
CA ILE A 2 -13.44 28.51 -4.86
C ILE A 2 -13.25 28.24 -6.34
N SER A 3 -12.80 29.26 -7.06
CA SER A 3 -12.27 29.09 -8.40
C SER A 3 -10.81 28.64 -8.26
N ASN A 4 -10.58 27.33 -8.31
CA ASN A 4 -9.32 26.80 -8.81
C ASN A 4 -9.54 25.34 -9.19
N ASN A 5 -9.58 25.10 -10.51
CA ASN A 5 -9.64 23.77 -11.10
C ASN A 5 -8.25 23.11 -10.99
N GLN A 6 -7.73 22.98 -9.76
CA GLN A 6 -6.43 22.39 -9.49
C GLN A 6 -6.56 20.87 -9.62
N ILE A 7 -5.81 20.31 -10.56
CA ILE A 7 -5.70 18.88 -10.76
C ILE A 7 -4.81 18.33 -9.63
N HIS A 8 -5.35 17.39 -8.86
CA HIS A 8 -4.62 16.69 -7.82
C HIS A 8 -4.28 15.26 -8.28
N TYR A 9 -3.10 14.79 -7.89
CA TYR A 9 -2.66 13.42 -8.12
C TYR A 9 -2.58 12.65 -6.81
N ILE A 10 -2.87 11.35 -6.87
CA ILE A 10 -2.69 10.43 -5.74
C ILE A 10 -1.50 9.54 -6.06
N VAL A 11 -0.55 9.46 -5.13
CA VAL A 11 0.60 8.56 -5.25
C VAL A 11 0.13 7.13 -4.98
N LEU A 12 0.09 6.30 -6.02
CA LEU A 12 -0.28 4.88 -5.91
C LEU A 12 0.93 3.98 -5.65
N ASP A 13 2.10 4.37 -6.17
CA ASP A 13 3.39 3.71 -5.94
C ASP A 13 4.48 4.79 -5.85
N GLY A 14 5.50 4.56 -5.02
CA GLY A 14 6.63 5.47 -4.84
C GLY A 14 6.48 6.49 -3.71
N ALA A 15 5.69 6.20 -2.67
CA ALA A 15 5.55 7.09 -1.50
C ALA A 15 6.90 7.48 -0.85
N THR A 16 7.85 6.55 -0.74
CA THR A 16 9.20 6.85 -0.23
C THR A 16 9.97 7.76 -1.19
N ARG A 17 9.89 7.51 -2.50
CA ARG A 17 10.54 8.34 -3.52
C ARG A 17 10.01 9.78 -3.51
N THR A 18 8.69 9.95 -3.44
CA THR A 18 8.07 11.28 -3.39
C THR A 18 8.39 12.01 -2.07
N THR A 19 8.46 11.30 -0.95
CA THR A 19 8.87 11.87 0.33
C THR A 19 10.34 12.30 0.31
N ALA A 20 11.25 11.45 -0.18
CA ALA A 20 12.67 11.78 -0.29
C ALA A 20 12.92 13.00 -1.19
N LEU A 21 12.28 13.06 -2.36
CA LEU A 21 12.40 14.23 -3.25
C LEU A 21 11.92 15.52 -2.57
N ARG A 22 10.82 15.45 -1.80
CA ARG A 22 10.31 16.58 -1.02
C ARG A 22 11.29 17.01 0.08
N GLU A 23 11.86 16.07 0.82
CA GLU A 23 12.86 16.36 1.87
C GLU A 23 14.14 16.98 1.29
N LEU A 24 14.51 16.60 0.07
CA LEU A 24 15.60 17.21 -0.70
C LEU A 24 15.25 18.58 -1.32
N ASN A 25 14.04 19.09 -1.08
CA ASN A 25 13.52 20.33 -1.68
C ASN A 25 13.55 20.33 -3.21
N ILE A 26 13.37 19.16 -3.83
CA ILE A 26 13.25 19.03 -5.29
C ILE A 26 11.80 19.39 -5.66
N PRO A 27 11.58 20.42 -6.49
CA PRO A 27 10.25 20.99 -6.71
C PRO A 27 9.36 20.09 -7.55
N ASP A 28 9.94 19.35 -8.49
CA ASP A 28 9.20 18.56 -9.48
C ASP A 28 9.54 17.07 -9.38
N ILE A 29 8.57 16.23 -9.74
CA ILE A 29 8.67 14.78 -9.66
C ILE A 29 8.26 14.18 -11.00
N LEU A 30 9.09 13.29 -11.54
CA LEU A 30 8.70 12.46 -12.67
C LEU A 30 7.62 11.46 -12.23
N VAL A 31 6.49 11.46 -12.92
CA VAL A 31 5.36 10.57 -12.64
C VAL A 31 4.92 9.83 -13.90
N GLN A 32 4.43 8.61 -13.73
CA GLN A 32 3.62 7.93 -14.72
C GLN A 32 2.15 8.11 -14.31
N VAL A 33 1.42 8.92 -15.07
CA VAL A 33 -0.02 9.13 -14.81
C VAL A 33 -0.80 7.93 -15.34
N VAL A 34 -1.72 7.44 -14.53
CA VAL A 34 -2.51 6.24 -14.77
C VAL A 34 -3.96 6.50 -14.38
N GLU A 35 -4.90 5.90 -15.09
CA GLU A 35 -6.32 5.98 -14.75
C GLU A 35 -6.63 5.12 -13.52
N TYR A 36 -7.27 5.73 -12.52
CA TYR A 36 -7.57 5.09 -11.24
C TYR A 36 -9.07 5.03 -10.97
N GLY A 37 -9.65 3.83 -10.94
CA GLY A 37 -11.09 3.62 -10.81
C GLY A 37 -11.57 2.42 -11.63
N GLU A 38 -12.83 2.48 -12.07
CA GLU A 38 -13.45 1.42 -12.88
C GLU A 38 -12.69 1.20 -14.20
N GLY A 39 -12.41 -0.07 -14.53
CA GLY A 39 -11.70 -0.46 -15.76
C GLY A 39 -10.19 -0.22 -15.76
N GLY A 40 -9.64 0.33 -14.68
CA GLY A 40 -8.21 0.66 -14.56
C GLY A 40 -7.41 -0.31 -13.68
N ILE A 41 -6.56 0.27 -12.82
CA ILE A 41 -5.64 -0.44 -11.90
C ILE A 41 -6.40 -1.36 -10.93
N THR A 42 -5.96 -2.62 -10.85
CA THR A 42 -6.41 -3.54 -9.80
C THR A 42 -5.78 -3.15 -8.45
N LEU A 43 -6.60 -3.04 -7.42
CA LEU A 43 -6.16 -2.79 -6.05
C LEU A 43 -6.40 -4.03 -5.22
N GLU A 44 -5.32 -4.59 -4.68
CA GLU A 44 -5.31 -5.70 -3.73
C GLU A 44 -4.81 -5.24 -2.36
N ALA A 45 -4.79 -6.16 -1.40
CA ALA A 45 -4.17 -5.95 -0.09
C ALA A 45 -2.88 -6.78 0.03
N TRP A 46 -1.93 -6.23 0.79
CA TRP A 46 -0.85 -7.01 1.37
C TRP A 46 -1.26 -7.41 2.78
N ASN A 47 -0.94 -8.64 3.17
CA ASN A 47 -1.06 -9.11 4.54
C ASN A 47 0.32 -9.06 5.20
N HIS A 48 0.37 -8.81 6.50
CA HIS A 48 1.63 -8.71 7.23
C HIS A 48 1.87 -10.00 8.02
N VAL A 49 2.89 -10.75 7.64
CA VAL A 49 3.38 -11.90 8.40
C VAL A 49 4.41 -11.39 9.41
N LEU A 50 4.22 -11.75 10.67
CA LEU A 50 5.06 -11.36 11.79
C LEU A 50 5.86 -12.58 12.28
N PRO A 51 6.95 -12.96 11.61
CA PRO A 51 7.64 -14.26 11.77
C PRO A 51 7.99 -14.59 13.23
N ASP A 52 8.39 -13.59 14.00
CA ASP A 52 8.85 -13.74 15.39
C ASP A 52 7.75 -13.50 16.42
N VAL A 53 6.50 -13.31 15.98
CA VAL A 53 5.37 -12.95 16.84
C VAL A 53 4.37 -14.09 16.90
N THR A 54 4.20 -14.62 18.11
CA THR A 54 3.15 -15.60 18.42
C THR A 54 1.84 -14.92 18.80
N ASN A 55 0.75 -15.70 18.87
CA ASN A 55 -0.56 -15.18 19.29
C ASN A 55 -0.55 -14.53 20.69
N LEU A 56 0.27 -15.01 21.62
CA LEU A 56 0.36 -14.38 22.95
C LEU A 56 1.12 -13.06 22.88
N ASN A 57 2.24 -13.05 22.14
CA ASN A 57 3.08 -11.86 22.00
C ASN A 57 2.33 -10.73 21.28
N ILE A 58 1.50 -11.04 20.27
CA ILE A 58 0.74 -9.98 19.56
C ILE A 58 -0.26 -9.31 20.50
N LEU A 59 -0.97 -10.08 21.34
CA LEU A 59 -1.92 -9.54 22.32
C LEU A 59 -1.25 -8.58 23.29
N GLU A 60 -0.09 -8.96 23.84
CA GLU A 60 0.69 -8.09 24.72
C GLU A 60 1.18 -6.84 23.99
N MET A 61 1.60 -7.00 22.73
CA MET A 61 2.18 -5.93 21.92
C MET A 61 1.17 -4.85 21.53
N ILE A 62 -0.03 -5.24 21.09
CA ILE A 62 -1.04 -4.27 20.61
C ILE A 62 -2.14 -3.99 21.63
N GLY A 63 -2.28 -4.80 22.69
CA GLY A 63 -3.37 -4.71 23.65
C GLY A 63 -3.47 -3.37 24.38
N SER A 64 -2.38 -2.61 24.50
CA SER A 64 -2.38 -1.29 25.12
C SER A 64 -2.84 -0.15 24.18
N ILE A 65 -3.15 -0.43 22.91
CA ILE A 65 -3.60 0.58 21.96
C ILE A 65 -4.98 1.10 22.37
N LYS A 66 -5.07 2.40 22.67
CA LYS A 66 -6.34 3.05 23.02
C LYS A 66 -7.36 2.90 21.88
N GLY A 67 -8.54 2.38 22.22
CA GLY A 67 -9.66 2.18 21.30
C GLY A 67 -9.62 0.85 20.54
N LEU A 68 -8.58 0.03 20.74
CA LEU A 68 -8.53 -1.33 20.20
C LEU A 68 -9.50 -2.25 20.94
N LYS A 69 -10.28 -3.00 20.16
CA LYS A 69 -11.04 -4.17 20.61
C LYS A 69 -10.54 -5.40 19.89
N LEU A 70 -10.19 -6.41 20.69
CA LEU A 70 -9.80 -7.73 20.23
C LEU A 70 -10.84 -8.73 20.71
N THR A 71 -11.45 -9.44 19.77
CA THR A 71 -12.47 -10.45 20.07
C THR A 71 -12.12 -11.73 19.33
N GLU A 72 -12.06 -12.85 20.05
CA GLU A 72 -11.95 -14.19 19.46
C GLU A 72 -13.14 -14.46 18.53
N THR A 73 -12.87 -15.10 17.40
CA THR A 73 -13.88 -15.37 16.37
C THR A 73 -13.46 -16.56 15.51
N THR A 74 -14.32 -16.99 14.60
CA THR A 74 -13.97 -17.97 13.57
C THR A 74 -13.39 -17.29 12.33
N LEU A 75 -12.64 -18.05 11.52
CA LEU A 75 -12.12 -17.54 10.24
C LEU A 75 -13.24 -17.04 9.31
N ASP A 76 -14.36 -17.76 9.24
CA ASP A 76 -15.49 -17.39 8.37
C ASP A 76 -16.22 -16.13 8.84
N GLU A 77 -16.34 -15.92 10.15
CA GLU A 77 -16.87 -14.68 10.72
C GLU A 77 -15.93 -13.50 10.46
N ALA A 78 -14.62 -13.66 10.73
CA ALA A 78 -13.63 -12.62 10.48
C ALA A 78 -13.59 -12.18 9.01
N ARG A 79 -13.62 -13.15 8.08
CA ARG A 79 -13.67 -12.90 6.63
C ARG A 79 -14.92 -12.13 6.22
N ARG A 80 -16.09 -12.50 6.75
CA ARG A 80 -17.32 -11.75 6.48
C ARG A 80 -17.26 -10.33 7.06
N ALA A 81 -16.85 -10.20 8.32
CA ALA A 81 -16.81 -8.92 9.01
C ALA A 81 -15.84 -7.92 8.35
N VAL A 82 -14.66 -8.36 7.87
CA VAL A 82 -13.71 -7.48 7.20
C VAL A 82 -14.21 -7.00 5.84
N VAL A 83 -14.94 -7.86 5.10
CA VAL A 83 -15.59 -7.49 3.83
C VAL A 83 -16.72 -6.50 4.07
N MET A 84 -17.51 -6.72 5.12
CA MET A 84 -18.62 -5.84 5.52
C MET A 84 -18.16 -4.54 6.21
N ARG A 85 -16.84 -4.36 6.41
CA ARG A 85 -16.25 -3.21 7.12
C ARG A 85 -16.70 -3.06 8.58
N GLU A 86 -17.09 -4.16 9.20
CA GLU A 86 -17.48 -4.22 10.62
C GLU A 86 -16.25 -4.20 11.54
N ILE A 87 -15.10 -4.64 11.03
CA ILE A 87 -13.81 -4.68 11.73
C ILE A 87 -12.73 -4.01 10.87
N ALA A 88 -11.67 -3.52 11.52
CA ALA A 88 -10.50 -2.95 10.85
C ALA A 88 -9.67 -4.00 10.11
N GLY A 89 -9.64 -5.23 10.61
CA GLY A 89 -8.88 -6.36 10.08
C GLY A 89 -8.97 -7.54 11.05
N TYR A 90 -8.19 -8.59 10.83
CA TYR A 90 -8.11 -9.71 11.76
C TYR A 90 -6.73 -10.33 11.78
N ILE A 91 -6.40 -10.98 12.89
CA ILE A 91 -5.15 -11.72 13.07
C ILE A 91 -5.46 -13.21 12.96
N TYR A 92 -4.71 -13.91 12.12
CA TYR A 92 -4.71 -15.36 12.01
C TYR A 92 -3.38 -15.90 12.53
N SER A 93 -3.42 -16.81 13.51
CA SER A 93 -2.21 -17.53 13.97
C SER A 93 -2.32 -19.03 13.75
N SER A 94 -3.52 -19.58 13.89
CA SER A 94 -3.84 -20.98 13.58
C SER A 94 -5.36 -21.11 13.34
N PRO A 95 -5.86 -22.27 12.88
CA PRO A 95 -7.29 -22.50 12.63
C PRO A 95 -8.21 -22.23 13.82
N ASP A 96 -7.70 -22.36 15.05
CA ASP A 96 -8.44 -22.13 16.30
C ASP A 96 -8.06 -20.81 17.00
N LYS A 97 -7.11 -20.04 16.44
CA LYS A 97 -6.61 -18.79 17.00
C LYS A 97 -6.78 -17.66 16.00
N ILE A 98 -7.99 -17.09 15.96
CA ILE A 98 -8.36 -15.93 15.14
C ILE A 98 -8.89 -14.82 16.04
N LEU A 99 -8.37 -13.61 15.84
CA LEU A 99 -8.76 -12.42 16.57
C LEU A 99 -9.25 -11.36 15.60
N SER A 100 -10.48 -10.90 15.78
CA SER A 100 -10.95 -9.68 15.12
C SER A 100 -10.28 -8.44 15.71
N VAL A 101 -9.91 -7.49 14.87
CA VAL A 101 -9.30 -6.22 15.24
C VAL A 101 -10.27 -5.11 14.87
N SER A 102 -10.80 -4.39 15.84
CA SER A 102 -11.79 -3.33 15.60
C SER A 102 -11.62 -2.13 16.53
N ALA A 103 -12.12 -0.98 16.10
CA ALA A 103 -12.33 0.19 16.93
C ALA A 103 -13.81 0.52 17.04
N ASP A 104 -14.18 1.27 18.08
CA ASP A 104 -15.45 2.00 18.07
C ASP A 104 -15.41 3.13 17.06
N GLY A 105 -16.56 3.42 16.44
CA GLY A 105 -16.72 4.55 15.53
C GLY A 105 -16.93 4.13 14.09
N ASP A 106 -16.52 5.01 13.18
CA ASP A 106 -16.76 4.89 11.75
C ASP A 106 -15.58 4.26 10.99
N PHE A 107 -15.69 4.23 9.67
CA PHE A 107 -14.63 3.77 8.77
C PHE A 107 -13.26 4.43 9.03
N TYR A 108 -13.23 5.75 9.28
CA TYR A 108 -11.98 6.46 9.54
C TYR A 108 -11.36 6.06 10.88
N SER A 109 -12.19 5.76 11.88
CA SER A 109 -11.75 5.24 13.17
C SER A 109 -11.06 3.87 13.02
N GLN A 110 -11.58 2.99 12.16
CA GLN A 110 -10.92 1.73 11.80
C GLN A 110 -9.59 1.96 11.08
N VAL A 111 -9.53 2.90 10.14
CA VAL A 111 -8.29 3.27 9.41
C VAL A 111 -7.22 3.82 10.36
N GLU A 112 -7.60 4.67 11.30
CA GLU A 112 -6.68 5.20 12.31
C GLU A 112 -6.16 4.09 13.23
N LEU A 113 -7.02 3.14 13.60
CA LEU A 113 -6.63 1.96 14.37
C LEU A 113 -5.59 1.13 13.61
N LEU A 114 -5.80 0.84 12.32
CA LEU A 114 -4.83 0.10 11.50
C LEU A 114 -3.46 0.77 11.51
N SER A 115 -3.43 2.09 11.38
CA SER A 115 -2.18 2.86 11.48
C SER A 115 -1.47 2.70 12.82
N LYS A 116 -2.21 2.64 13.93
CA LYS A 116 -1.63 2.42 15.28
C LYS A 116 -1.13 1.00 15.45
N VAL A 117 -1.90 0.00 15.01
CA VAL A 117 -1.55 -1.42 15.10
C VAL A 117 -0.28 -1.69 14.31
N VAL A 118 -0.22 -1.26 13.05
CA VAL A 118 0.95 -1.46 12.17
C VAL A 118 2.21 -0.80 12.75
N LYS A 119 2.12 0.48 13.14
CA LYS A 119 3.25 1.19 13.77
C LYS A 119 3.76 0.53 15.06
N THR A 120 2.91 -0.23 15.74
CA THR A 120 3.28 -0.87 17.00
C THR A 120 4.15 -2.10 16.71
N TYR A 121 3.71 -3.02 15.86
CA TYR A 121 4.53 -4.20 15.55
C TYR A 121 5.69 -3.92 14.58
N GLU A 122 5.63 -2.88 13.75
CA GLU A 122 6.76 -2.43 12.90
C GLU A 122 8.04 -2.13 13.70
N ARG A 123 7.91 -1.86 15.01
CA ARG A 123 9.05 -1.60 15.90
C ARG A 123 9.68 -2.84 16.51
N HIS A 124 9.04 -4.00 16.38
CA HIS A 124 9.38 -5.20 17.15
C HIS A 124 10.04 -6.31 16.34
N GLY A 125 10.10 -6.21 15.02
CA GLY A 125 10.73 -7.22 14.19
C GLY A 125 10.52 -7.01 12.71
N GLU A 126 10.96 -7.99 11.92
CA GLU A 126 10.74 -8.00 10.49
C GLU A 126 9.27 -8.20 10.15
N ILE A 127 8.83 -7.61 9.03
CA ILE A 127 7.49 -7.82 8.48
C ILE A 127 7.66 -8.33 7.06
N TYR A 128 7.11 -9.50 6.79
CA TYR A 128 6.97 -9.98 5.42
C TYR A 128 5.60 -9.64 4.87
N ARG A 129 5.57 -9.16 3.63
CA ARG A 129 4.32 -8.89 2.92
C ARG A 129 3.90 -10.13 2.16
N LEU A 130 2.68 -10.59 2.41
CA LEU A 130 2.11 -11.78 1.80
C LEU A 130 0.91 -11.39 0.94
N ALA A 131 0.90 -11.80 -0.32
CA ALA A 131 -0.24 -11.55 -1.21
C ALA A 131 -1.43 -12.44 -0.81
N GLN A 132 -2.63 -12.08 -1.24
CA GLN A 132 -3.84 -12.84 -0.89
C GLN A 132 -3.77 -14.30 -1.35
N ALA A 133 -3.23 -14.56 -2.54
CA ALA A 133 -3.08 -15.93 -3.05
C ALA A 133 -2.21 -16.80 -2.13
N ASP A 134 -1.08 -16.25 -1.67
CA ASP A 134 -0.16 -16.95 -0.78
C ASP A 134 -0.73 -17.11 0.64
N LEU A 135 -1.57 -16.17 1.09
CA LEU A 135 -2.30 -16.29 2.35
C LEU A 135 -3.23 -17.51 2.35
N GLU A 136 -3.97 -17.74 1.26
CA GLU A 136 -4.86 -18.91 1.17
C GLU A 136 -4.07 -20.22 1.21
N HIS A 137 -2.89 -20.26 0.58
CA HIS A 137 -1.98 -21.40 0.69
C HIS A 137 -1.51 -21.61 2.14
N LEU A 138 -1.13 -20.54 2.85
CA LEU A 138 -0.73 -20.60 4.26
C LEU A 138 -1.87 -21.14 5.13
N ILE A 139 -3.07 -20.60 5.01
CA ILE A 139 -4.24 -21.04 5.78
C ILE A 139 -4.58 -22.52 5.48
N SER A 140 -4.49 -22.93 4.21
CA SER A 140 -4.79 -24.30 3.78
C SER A 140 -3.82 -25.34 4.34
N SER A 141 -2.60 -24.94 4.73
CA SER A 141 -1.62 -25.85 5.33
C SER A 141 -2.01 -26.33 6.73
N GLN A 142 -2.95 -25.66 7.40
CA GLN A 142 -3.50 -26.04 8.72
C GLN A 142 -2.42 -26.23 9.82
N HIS A 143 -1.26 -25.60 9.66
CA HIS A 143 -0.19 -25.62 10.66
C HIS A 143 -0.23 -24.36 11.53
N GLU A 144 0.34 -24.45 12.74
CA GLU A 144 0.55 -23.26 13.56
C GLU A 144 1.65 -22.42 12.90
N HIS A 145 1.35 -21.14 12.71
CA HIS A 145 2.24 -20.19 12.06
C HIS A 145 2.50 -19.00 12.98
N SER A 146 3.54 -18.26 12.64
CA SER A 146 3.69 -16.87 13.06
C SER A 146 2.41 -16.07 12.78
N SER A 147 2.04 -15.13 13.66
CA SER A 147 0.82 -14.34 13.51
C SER A 147 0.82 -13.56 12.19
N VAL A 148 -0.29 -13.62 11.47
CA VAL A 148 -0.53 -12.87 10.23
C VAL A 148 -1.62 -11.85 10.50
N MET A 149 -1.37 -10.58 10.21
CA MET A 149 -2.37 -9.52 10.20
C MET A 149 -2.96 -9.40 8.78
N ILE A 150 -4.27 -9.62 8.68
CA ILE A 150 -5.06 -9.51 7.46
C ILE A 150 -5.82 -8.19 7.45
N PHE A 151 -5.75 -7.49 6.33
CA PHE A 151 -6.36 -6.19 6.12
C PHE A 151 -7.54 -6.24 5.15
N PRO A 152 -8.49 -5.28 5.23
CA PRO A 152 -9.50 -5.11 4.22
C PRO A 152 -8.87 -4.74 2.88
N GLN A 153 -9.39 -5.33 1.80
CA GLN A 153 -9.11 -4.87 0.46
C GLN A 153 -9.87 -3.57 0.22
N PHE A 154 -9.14 -2.45 0.20
CA PHE A 154 -9.71 -1.14 -0.09
C PHE A 154 -10.13 -1.01 -1.55
N THR A 155 -11.13 -0.18 -1.81
CA THR A 155 -11.56 0.20 -3.15
C THR A 155 -10.86 1.48 -3.61
N PRO A 156 -10.72 1.73 -4.93
CA PRO A 156 -10.21 3.01 -5.42
C PRO A 156 -10.95 4.23 -4.89
N LYS A 157 -12.27 4.10 -4.66
CA LYS A 157 -13.09 5.16 -4.06
C LYS A 157 -12.70 5.43 -2.62
N GLU A 158 -12.52 4.39 -1.80
CA GLU A 158 -12.04 4.54 -0.42
C GLU A 158 -10.64 5.18 -0.38
N ILE A 159 -9.71 4.75 -1.25
CA ILE A 159 -8.37 5.36 -1.34
C ILE A 159 -8.45 6.85 -1.70
N LYS A 160 -9.29 7.22 -2.67
CA LYS A 160 -9.52 8.63 -3.03
C LYS A 160 -10.05 9.43 -1.83
N ASN A 161 -11.04 8.90 -1.12
CA ASN A 161 -11.62 9.55 0.05
C ASN A 161 -10.59 9.74 1.17
N ILE A 162 -9.79 8.70 1.47
CA ILE A 162 -8.72 8.78 2.46
C ILE A 162 -7.66 9.80 2.03
N ALA A 163 -7.25 9.81 0.77
CA ALA A 163 -6.25 10.75 0.25
C ALA A 163 -6.68 12.23 0.35
N LEU A 164 -8.00 12.49 0.26
CA LEU A 164 -8.60 13.82 0.42
C LEU A 164 -8.89 14.18 1.89
N SER A 165 -8.68 13.26 2.82
CA SER A 165 -8.86 13.47 4.25
C SER A 165 -7.53 13.66 4.98
N ASP A 166 -7.60 14.03 6.26
CA ASP A 166 -6.43 14.07 7.15
C ASP A 166 -5.96 12.67 7.58
N SER A 167 -6.75 11.62 7.30
CA SER A 167 -6.37 10.24 7.58
C SER A 167 -5.32 9.72 6.59
N LYS A 168 -4.48 8.80 7.06
CA LYS A 168 -3.53 8.06 6.24
C LYS A 168 -3.64 6.57 6.53
N LEU A 169 -3.48 5.76 5.49
CA LEU A 169 -3.29 4.33 5.65
C LEU A 169 -1.87 4.04 6.15
N PRO A 170 -1.69 2.96 6.94
CA PRO A 170 -0.36 2.46 7.23
C PRO A 170 0.37 2.07 5.95
N ALA A 171 1.70 2.15 5.99
CA ALA A 171 2.52 1.74 4.86
C ALA A 171 2.35 0.24 4.60
N GLY A 172 2.42 -0.14 3.32
CA GLY A 172 2.56 -1.54 2.94
C GLY A 172 1.31 -2.41 3.00
N ILE A 173 0.11 -1.86 3.23
CA ILE A 173 -1.14 -2.65 3.28
C ILE A 173 -1.92 -2.65 1.95
N THR A 174 -1.70 -1.66 1.08
CA THR A 174 -2.32 -1.58 -0.25
C THR A 174 -1.36 -2.09 -1.33
N ARG A 175 -1.87 -2.88 -2.26
CA ARG A 175 -1.11 -3.44 -3.39
C ARG A 175 -1.75 -3.03 -4.72
N HIS A 176 -1.22 -1.99 -5.35
CA HIS A 176 -1.68 -1.57 -6.68
C HIS A 176 -0.99 -2.38 -7.78
N ILE A 177 -1.76 -3.08 -8.61
CA ILE A 177 -1.28 -3.79 -9.79
C ILE A 177 -1.42 -2.87 -10.99
N ILE A 178 -0.28 -2.33 -11.44
CA ILE A 178 -0.22 -1.34 -12.50
C ILE A 178 0.45 -2.00 -13.72
N PRO A 179 -0.31 -2.35 -14.77
CA PRO A 179 0.25 -2.84 -16.02
C PRO A 179 1.09 -1.76 -16.71
N GLY A 180 2.19 -2.16 -17.36
CA GLY A 180 3.01 -1.24 -18.14
C GLY A 180 3.73 -0.16 -17.31
N ARG A 181 4.11 -0.47 -16.06
CA ARG A 181 4.96 0.43 -15.26
C ARG A 181 6.27 0.73 -15.99
N ALA A 182 6.59 2.00 -16.12
CA ALA A 182 7.89 2.45 -16.60
C ALA A 182 8.93 2.25 -15.48
N LEU A 183 9.85 1.32 -15.71
CA LEU A 183 10.95 1.02 -14.79
C LEU A 183 12.27 1.52 -15.38
N ASN A 184 13.25 1.79 -14.52
CA ASN A 184 14.62 2.15 -14.91
C ASN A 184 14.70 3.39 -15.84
N VAL A 185 13.80 4.37 -15.65
CA VAL A 185 13.80 5.60 -16.46
C VAL A 185 15.04 6.46 -16.18
N ASN A 186 15.51 6.47 -14.93
CA ASN A 186 16.80 7.06 -14.50
C ASN A 186 17.10 8.45 -15.06
N ILE A 187 16.14 9.37 -14.94
CA ILE A 187 16.39 10.76 -15.30
C ILE A 187 17.33 11.43 -14.27
N PRO A 188 18.18 12.39 -14.69
CA PRO A 188 19.04 13.13 -13.77
C PRO A 188 18.23 13.99 -12.78
N LEU A 189 18.63 14.02 -11.51
CA LEU A 189 17.96 14.84 -10.48
C LEU A 189 18.06 16.34 -10.79
N GLU A 190 19.11 16.77 -11.48
CA GLU A 190 19.32 18.15 -11.89
C GLU A 190 18.18 18.65 -12.78
N LEU A 191 17.60 17.77 -13.61
CA LEU A 191 16.44 18.13 -14.42
C LEU A 191 15.23 18.48 -13.56
N LEU A 192 15.00 17.71 -12.50
CA LEU A 192 13.90 17.94 -11.57
C LEU A 192 14.11 19.22 -10.75
N GLN A 193 15.37 19.56 -10.44
CA GLN A 193 15.75 20.77 -9.70
C GLN A 193 15.76 22.05 -10.53
N LYS A 194 16.00 21.96 -11.84
CA LYS A 194 16.12 23.14 -12.72
C LYS A 194 14.91 24.06 -12.60
N ASN A 195 15.16 25.36 -12.48
CA ASN A 195 14.12 26.38 -12.56
C ASN A 195 13.72 26.61 -14.02
N GLN A 196 12.94 25.67 -14.56
CA GLN A 196 12.36 25.69 -15.90
C GLN A 196 10.87 25.39 -15.78
N SER A 197 10.08 25.75 -16.79
CA SER A 197 8.65 25.44 -16.76
C SER A 197 8.43 23.92 -16.84
N ILE A 198 7.32 23.44 -16.27
CA ILE A 198 6.90 22.03 -16.42
C ILE A 198 6.75 21.66 -17.91
N ALA A 199 6.30 22.59 -18.74
CA ALA A 199 6.17 22.38 -20.18
C ALA A 199 7.53 22.08 -20.83
N ASP A 200 8.57 22.86 -20.52
CA ASP A 200 9.93 22.64 -21.05
C ASP A 200 10.51 21.29 -20.58
N LYS A 201 10.25 20.92 -19.32
CA LYS A 201 10.69 19.63 -18.76
C LYS A 201 9.98 18.45 -19.43
N ASN A 202 8.69 18.58 -19.71
CA ASN A 202 7.92 17.57 -20.43
C ASN A 202 8.36 17.46 -21.89
N GLU A 203 8.63 18.57 -22.58
CA GLU A 203 9.17 18.55 -23.94
C GLU A 203 10.52 17.83 -24.00
N TRP A 204 11.42 18.11 -23.03
CA TRP A 204 12.67 17.38 -22.90
C TRP A 204 12.44 15.88 -22.69
N LEU A 205 11.49 15.51 -21.82
CA LEU A 205 11.18 14.12 -21.51
C LEU A 205 10.63 13.38 -22.74
N ASP A 206 9.77 14.03 -23.52
CA ASP A 206 9.19 13.47 -24.74
C ASP A 206 10.27 13.22 -25.80
N GLN A 207 11.20 14.17 -25.97
CA GLN A 207 12.35 14.00 -26.86
C GLN A 207 13.24 12.83 -26.39
N TRP A 208 13.57 12.79 -25.10
CA TRP A 208 14.39 11.72 -24.51
C TRP A 208 13.73 10.34 -24.68
N LEU A 209 12.43 10.21 -24.39
CA LEU A 209 11.67 8.98 -24.56
C LEU A 209 11.65 8.55 -26.04
N THR A 210 11.39 9.48 -26.95
CA THR A 210 11.39 9.23 -28.39
C THR A 210 12.74 8.70 -28.86
N THR A 211 13.84 9.32 -28.42
CA THR A 211 15.20 8.83 -28.73
C THR A 211 15.41 7.42 -28.20
N LYS A 212 15.02 7.12 -26.95
CA LYS A 212 15.15 5.76 -26.39
C LYS A 212 14.36 4.71 -27.18
N ILE A 213 13.17 5.05 -27.66
CA ILE A 213 12.33 4.15 -28.47
C ILE A 213 12.97 3.92 -29.85
N VAL A 214 13.36 4.99 -30.55
CA VAL A 214 13.99 4.90 -31.88
C VAL A 214 15.29 4.10 -31.83
N GLU A 215 16.09 4.29 -30.79
CA GLU A 215 17.33 3.56 -30.54
C GLU A 215 17.10 2.13 -29.99
N ARG A 216 15.85 1.68 -29.85
CA ARG A 216 15.48 0.35 -29.33
C ARG A 216 16.01 0.06 -27.91
N LYS A 217 16.12 1.11 -27.09
CA LYS A 217 16.52 1.05 -25.68
C LYS A 217 15.35 0.86 -24.72
N VAL A 218 14.13 0.71 -25.24
CA VAL A 218 12.92 0.38 -24.47
C VAL A 218 12.49 -1.05 -24.81
N ARG A 219 12.22 -1.85 -23.78
CA ARG A 219 11.67 -3.20 -23.91
C ARG A 219 10.36 -3.29 -23.15
N PHE A 220 9.36 -3.88 -23.78
CA PHE A 220 8.08 -4.17 -23.18
C PHE A 220 7.95 -5.67 -22.94
N TYR A 221 7.66 -6.05 -21.70
CA TYR A 221 7.52 -7.43 -21.29
C TYR A 221 6.06 -7.68 -20.91
N HIS A 222 5.40 -8.61 -21.61
CA HIS A 222 4.01 -8.99 -21.35
C HIS A 222 3.86 -9.97 -20.19
N GLU A 223 4.91 -10.72 -19.88
CA GLU A 223 4.93 -11.73 -18.82
C GLU A 223 5.60 -11.18 -17.56
N PRO A 224 5.31 -11.75 -16.36
CA PRO A 224 6.05 -11.43 -15.14
C PRO A 224 7.56 -11.62 -15.33
N VAL A 225 8.35 -10.67 -14.84
CA VAL A 225 9.81 -10.70 -14.91
C VAL A 225 10.39 -10.71 -13.50
N PHE A 226 11.49 -11.44 -13.33
CA PHE A 226 12.34 -11.31 -12.14
C PHE A 226 13.31 -10.16 -12.38
N VAL A 227 13.36 -9.23 -11.42
CA VAL A 227 14.31 -8.12 -11.41
C VAL A 227 15.23 -8.34 -10.22
N PHE A 228 16.53 -8.43 -10.48
CA PHE A 228 17.57 -8.49 -9.46
C PHE A 228 18.12 -7.07 -9.33
N ASP A 229 17.55 -6.30 -8.42
CA ASP A 229 18.06 -4.99 -8.02
C ASP A 229 19.04 -5.20 -6.84
N GLU A 230 20.22 -4.56 -6.89
CA GLU A 230 21.23 -4.58 -5.81
C GLU A 230 20.82 -3.73 -4.60
#